data_AF-A0A5B0GNG2-F1
#
_entry.id   AF-A0A5B0GNG2-F1
#
_cell.length_a   1.000
_cell.length_b   1.000
_cell.length_c   1.000
_cell.angle_alpha   90.00
_cell.angle_beta   90.00
_cell.angle_gamma   90.00
#
_symmetry.space_group_name_H-M   'P 1'
#
loop_
_entity.id
_entity.type
_entity.pdbx_description
1 polymer ?
#
loop_
_entity_poly.entity_id
_entity_poly.type
_entity_poly.pdbx_seq_one_letter_code
_entity_poly.pdbx_strand_id
1 'polypeptide(L)'
;MGYREFIDTVLGEELGLREGRRFRTALKLSGLPHHKTLDEFDFAFQPDLDVRKIRDLATLAFVEAHRNVALLGPPGTGKTHIATALAVAACQAGSSIYFTTLDDCVRQLRAAEAAGRFA
;
A
#
# COMPACT_ATOMS: atom_id res chain seq x y z
N MET A 1 35.16 -18.25 5.24
CA MET A 1 33.72 -18.43 5.00
C MET A 1 33.41 -19.91 5.06
N GLY A 2 32.56 -20.35 5.98
CA GLY A 2 32.15 -21.76 6.06
C GLY A 2 31.12 -22.08 4.97
N TYR A 3 30.96 -23.35 4.58
CA TYR A 3 29.96 -23.76 3.57
C TYR A 3 28.52 -23.35 3.93
N ARG A 4 28.18 -23.35 5.23
CA ARG A 4 26.89 -22.87 5.73
C ARG A 4 26.68 -21.38 5.48
N GLU A 5 27.68 -20.57 5.80
CA GLU A 5 27.67 -19.12 5.63
C GLU A 5 27.55 -18.73 4.15
N PHE A 6 28.18 -19.49 3.26
CA PHE A 6 28.02 -19.34 1.82
C PHE A 6 26.58 -19.62 1.36
N ILE A 7 25.98 -20.73 1.82
CA ILE A 7 24.58 -21.06 1.50
C ILE A 7 23.63 -19.99 2.02
N ASP A 8 23.78 -19.55 3.27
CA ASP A 8 22.93 -18.52 3.87
C ASP A 8 23.00 -17.20 3.08
N THR A 9 24.19 -16.84 2.59
CA THR A 9 24.38 -15.65 1.75
C THR A 9 23.61 -15.77 0.43
N VAL A 10 23.80 -16.88 -0.30
CA VAL A 10 23.14 -17.11 -1.59
C VAL A 10 21.62 -17.20 -1.44
N LEU A 11 21.12 -17.86 -0.37
CA LEU A 11 19.69 -17.93 -0.09
C LEU A 11 19.11 -16.57 0.27
N GLY A 12 19.84 -15.75 1.04
CA GLY A 12 19.45 -14.38 1.37
C GLY A 12 19.32 -13.49 0.12
N GLU A 13 20.26 -13.62 -0.82
CA GLU A 13 20.20 -12.89 -2.10
C GLU A 13 19.00 -13.31 -2.95
N GLU A 14 18.76 -14.61 -3.13
CA GLU A 14 17.60 -15.09 -3.91
C GLU A 14 16.28 -14.66 -3.26
N LEU A 15 16.19 -14.70 -1.93
CA LEU A 15 15.01 -14.22 -1.20
C LEU A 15 14.76 -12.74 -1.51
N GLY A 16 15.79 -11.90 -1.41
CA GLY A 16 15.68 -10.47 -1.71
C GLY A 16 15.28 -10.20 -3.17
N LEU A 17 15.82 -10.96 -4.13
CA LEU A 17 15.42 -10.86 -5.54
C LEU A 17 13.96 -11.24 -5.75
N ARG A 18 13.50 -12.31 -5.10
CA ARG A 18 12.11 -12.78 -5.19
C ARG A 18 11.13 -11.78 -4.58
N GLU A 19 11.44 -11.24 -3.41
CA GLU A 19 10.63 -10.21 -2.76
C GLU A 19 10.58 -8.93 -3.59
N GLY A 20 11.71 -8.50 -4.15
CA GLY A 20 11.78 -7.34 -5.04
C GLY A 20 10.98 -7.54 -6.33
N ARG A 21 10.95 -8.75 -6.91
CA ARG A 21 10.07 -9.07 -8.05
C ARG A 21 8.60 -9.04 -7.65
N ARG A 22 8.25 -9.67 -6.51
CA ARG A 22 6.87 -9.66 -5.98
C ARG A 22 6.36 -8.23 -5.81
N PHE A 23 7.13 -7.40 -5.12
CA PHE A 23 6.78 -6.01 -4.85
C PHE A 23 6.57 -5.19 -6.13
N ARG A 24 7.51 -5.27 -7.09
CA ARG A 24 7.39 -4.56 -8.38
C ARG A 24 6.17 -4.99 -9.19
N THR A 25 5.89 -6.29 -9.24
CA THR A 25 4.71 -6.81 -9.92
C THR A 25 3.43 -6.34 -9.25
N ALA A 26 3.36 -6.40 -7.92
CA ALA A 26 2.20 -5.95 -7.16
C ALA A 26 1.95 -4.44 -7.34
N LEU A 27 3.00 -3.61 -7.28
CA LEU A 27 2.90 -2.18 -7.59
C LEU A 27 2.35 -1.94 -9.01
N LYS A 28 2.89 -2.64 -10.02
CA LYS A 28 2.45 -2.50 -11.41
C LYS A 28 0.98 -2.87 -11.60
N LEU A 29 0.50 -3.90 -10.92
CA LEU A 29 -0.89 -4.36 -11.01
C LEU A 29 -1.87 -3.54 -10.15
N SER A 30 -1.35 -2.76 -9.19
CA SER A 30 -2.18 -2.04 -8.23
C SER A 30 -3.00 -0.88 -8.81
N GLY A 31 -2.57 -0.31 -9.95
CA GLY A 31 -3.17 0.92 -10.48
C GLY A 31 -2.78 2.19 -9.71
N LEU A 32 -1.79 2.13 -8.81
CA LEU A 32 -1.31 3.32 -8.10
C LEU A 32 -0.76 4.36 -9.10
N PRO A 33 -1.19 5.64 -9.02
CA PRO A 33 -0.73 6.68 -9.93
C PRO A 33 0.73 7.09 -9.65
N HIS A 34 1.13 7.03 -8.38
CA HIS A 34 2.47 7.37 -7.91
C HIS A 34 2.88 6.40 -6.81
N HIS A 35 4.19 6.21 -6.62
CA HIS A 35 4.75 5.38 -5.55
C HIS A 35 5.37 6.27 -4.48
N LYS A 36 4.53 6.97 -3.73
CA LYS A 36 4.99 7.84 -2.64
C LYS A 36 5.06 7.07 -1.34
N THR A 37 6.12 7.27 -0.58
CA THR A 37 6.29 6.70 0.77
C THR A 37 5.87 7.69 1.86
N LEU A 38 5.74 7.22 3.10
CA LEU A 38 5.44 8.09 4.24
C LEU A 38 6.64 8.99 4.59
N ASP A 39 7.87 8.54 4.32
CA ASP A 39 9.08 9.33 4.55
C ASP A 39 9.18 10.56 3.64
N GLU A 40 8.53 10.51 2.47
CA GLU A 40 8.38 11.64 1.56
C GLU A 40 7.26 12.61 1.96
N PHE A 41 6.48 12.30 3.00
CA PHE A 41 5.38 13.16 3.43
C PHE A 41 5.90 14.27 4.35
N ASP A 42 5.70 15.53 3.94
CA ASP A 42 6.00 16.68 4.79
C ASP A 42 4.91 16.88 5.85
N PHE A 43 5.15 16.38 7.07
CA PHE A 43 4.25 16.58 8.20
C PHE A 43 4.20 18.04 8.68
N ALA A 44 5.20 18.87 8.37
CA ALA A 44 5.16 20.30 8.72
C ALA A 44 4.11 21.07 7.89
N PHE A 45 3.75 20.57 6.70
CA PHE A 45 2.68 21.10 5.87
C PHE A 45 1.28 20.90 6.47
N GLN A 46 1.10 19.94 7.39
CA GLN A 46 -0.17 19.68 8.11
C GLN A 46 0.08 19.56 9.62
N PRO A 47 0.26 20.69 10.33
CA PRO A 47 0.61 20.68 11.75
C PRO A 47 -0.50 20.07 12.65
N ASP A 48 -1.76 20.10 12.22
CA ASP A 48 -2.89 19.50 12.93
C ASP A 48 -2.96 17.97 12.76
N LEU A 49 -2.16 17.40 11.86
CA LEU A 49 -2.15 15.96 11.62
C LEU A 49 -1.36 15.26 12.72
N ASP A 50 -2.04 14.38 13.45
CA ASP A 50 -1.38 13.54 14.45
C ASP A 50 -0.44 12.51 13.77
N VAL A 51 0.85 12.84 13.77
CA VAL A 51 1.92 11.99 13.22
C VAL A 51 1.93 10.61 13.86
N ARG A 52 1.61 10.49 15.15
CA ARG A 52 1.58 9.19 15.84
C ARG A 52 0.52 8.30 15.24
N LYS A 53 -0.68 8.84 15.03
CA LYS A 53 -1.78 8.10 14.39
C LYS A 53 -1.44 7.65 12.98
N ILE A 54 -0.73 8.46 12.20
CA ILE A 54 -0.29 8.07 10.84
C ILE A 54 0.77 6.95 10.90
N ARG A 55 1.71 7.04 11.83
CA ARG A 55 2.70 5.97 12.04
C ARG A 55 2.06 4.69 12.54
N ASP A 56 1.05 4.77 13.39
CA ASP A 56 0.27 3.61 13.83
C ASP A 56 -0.43 2.95 12.65
N LEU A 57 -1.03 3.73 11.75
CA LEU A 57 -1.61 3.19 10.51
C LEU A 57 -0.55 2.54 9.61
N ALA A 58 0.67 3.05 9.59
CA ALA A 58 1.78 2.49 8.82
C ALA A 58 2.23 1.11 9.31
N THR A 59 1.88 0.72 10.53
CA THR A 59 2.09 -0.65 11.04
C THR A 59 1.18 -1.67 10.37
N LEU A 60 0.13 -1.21 9.65
CA LEU A 60 -0.87 -2.03 8.98
C LEU A 60 -1.72 -2.89 9.92
N ALA A 61 -1.71 -2.64 11.24
CA ALA A 61 -2.56 -3.35 12.19
C ALA A 61 -4.06 -3.29 11.84
N PHE A 62 -4.50 -2.23 11.14
CA PHE A 62 -5.88 -2.14 10.65
C PHE A 62 -6.21 -3.16 9.55
N VAL A 63 -5.23 -3.54 8.72
CA VAL A 63 -5.38 -4.56 7.67
C VAL A 63 -5.56 -5.92 8.31
N GLU A 64 -4.71 -6.26 9.27
CA GLU A 64 -4.80 -7.52 10.04
C GLU A 64 -6.11 -7.61 10.82
N ALA A 65 -6.58 -6.49 11.36
CA ALA A 65 -7.85 -6.41 12.09
C ALA A 65 -9.08 -6.28 11.17
N HIS A 66 -8.92 -6.37 9.84
CA HIS A 66 -9.99 -6.19 8.85
C HIS A 66 -10.83 -4.92 9.05
N ARG A 67 -10.18 -3.81 9.38
CA ARG A 67 -10.82 -2.50 9.59
C ARG A 67 -10.59 -1.56 8.42
N ASN A 68 -11.53 -0.65 8.23
CA ASN A 68 -11.43 0.40 7.22
C ASN A 68 -10.85 1.68 7.81
N VAL A 69 -10.08 2.41 6.99
CA VAL A 69 -9.52 3.71 7.33
C VAL A 69 -10.07 4.74 6.35
N ALA A 70 -10.69 5.79 6.89
CA ALA A 70 -11.18 6.92 6.10
C ALA A 70 -10.37 8.18 6.42
N LEU A 71 -9.79 8.80 5.39
CA LEU A 71 -9.08 10.07 5.51
C LEU A 71 -10.02 11.21 5.10
N LEU A 72 -10.35 12.09 6.05
CA LEU A 72 -11.35 13.16 5.85
C LEU A 72 -10.72 14.54 5.94
N GLY A 73 -11.34 15.52 5.29
CA GLY A 73 -11.00 16.95 5.37
C GLY A 73 -10.87 17.64 4.01
N PRO A 74 -10.35 18.88 3.98
CA PRO A 74 -10.30 19.69 2.77
C PRO A 74 -9.41 19.10 1.66
N PRO A 75 -9.65 19.46 0.38
CA PRO A 75 -8.75 19.12 -0.72
C PRO A 75 -7.36 19.72 -0.49
N GLY A 76 -6.32 19.07 -1.00
CA GLY A 76 -4.93 19.55 -0.92
C GLY A 76 -4.20 19.28 0.40
N THR A 77 -4.83 18.63 1.39
CA THR A 77 -4.24 18.32 2.71
C THR A 77 -3.41 17.02 2.74
N GLY A 78 -3.06 16.47 1.58
CA GLY A 78 -2.16 15.30 1.51
C GLY A 78 -2.81 13.91 1.70
N LYS A 79 -4.14 13.82 1.74
CA LYS A 79 -4.86 12.52 1.94
C LYS A 79 -4.48 11.46 0.92
N THR A 80 -4.43 11.82 -0.36
CA THR A 80 -4.07 10.89 -1.44
C THR A 80 -2.63 10.39 -1.29
N HIS A 81 -1.72 11.24 -0.80
CA HIS A 81 -0.33 10.84 -0.50
C HIS A 81 -0.32 9.81 0.63
N ILE A 82 -0.96 10.11 1.76
CA ILE A 82 -1.03 9.19 2.90
C ILE A 82 -1.66 7.86 2.48
N ALA A 83 -2.78 7.87 1.76
CA ALA A 83 -3.42 6.65 1.27
C ALA A 83 -2.50 5.84 0.35
N THR A 84 -1.80 6.50 -0.57
CA THR A 84 -0.81 5.88 -1.46
C THR A 84 0.33 5.27 -0.66
N ALA A 85 0.86 5.98 0.33
CA ALA A 85 1.97 5.54 1.14
C ALA A 85 1.61 4.34 2.02
N LEU A 86 0.41 4.31 2.59
CA LEU A 86 -0.11 3.15 3.31
C LEU A 86 -0.28 1.94 2.38
N ALA A 87 -0.75 2.14 1.14
CA ALA A 87 -0.84 1.08 0.15
C ALA A 87 0.55 0.54 -0.24
N VAL A 88 1.54 1.41 -0.43
CA VAL A 88 2.93 1.00 -0.68
C VAL A 88 3.47 0.18 0.50
N ALA A 89 3.25 0.63 1.73
CA ALA A 89 3.64 -0.14 2.94
C ALA A 89 2.95 -1.51 2.99
N ALA A 90 1.65 -1.59 2.67
CA ALA A 90 0.92 -2.85 2.59
C ALA A 90 1.49 -3.81 1.54
N CYS A 91 1.88 -3.27 0.39
CA CYS A 91 2.52 -4.01 -0.69
C CYS A 91 3.90 -4.55 -0.27
N GLN A 92 4.71 -3.75 0.45
CA GLN A 92 5.99 -4.18 1.01
C GLN A 92 5.80 -5.33 2.01
N ALA A 93 4.79 -5.23 2.88
CA ALA A 93 4.41 -6.29 3.83
C ALA A 93 3.84 -7.56 3.14
N GLY A 94 3.60 -7.51 1.82
CA GLY A 94 3.16 -8.65 1.03
C GLY A 94 1.66 -8.76 0.80
N SER A 95 0.90 -7.74 1.16
CA SER A 95 -0.51 -7.65 0.80
C SER A 95 -0.68 -7.29 -0.67
N SER A 96 -1.70 -7.86 -1.32
CA SER A 96 -2.17 -7.35 -2.61
C SER A 96 -2.85 -6.00 -2.42
N ILE A 97 -2.62 -5.07 -3.33
CA ILE A 97 -3.20 -3.73 -3.28
C ILE A 97 -3.92 -3.39 -4.58
N TYR A 98 -4.97 -2.57 -4.46
CA TYR A 98 -5.74 -2.06 -5.59
C TYR A 98 -6.11 -0.61 -5.30
N PHE A 99 -5.87 0.27 -6.28
CA PHE A 99 -6.18 1.68 -6.22
C PHE A 99 -7.13 2.06 -7.35
N THR A 100 -8.19 2.78 -7.00
CA THR A 100 -9.19 3.26 -7.96
C THR A 100 -9.87 4.51 -7.40
N THR A 101 -10.52 5.27 -8.27
CA THR A 101 -11.41 6.34 -7.82
C THR A 101 -12.73 5.75 -7.35
N LEU A 102 -13.44 6.46 -6.47
CA LEU A 102 -14.77 6.02 -6.03
C LEU A 102 -15.75 5.90 -7.20
N ASP A 103 -15.69 6.83 -8.16
CA ASP A 103 -16.53 6.80 -9.36
C ASP A 103 -16.26 5.54 -10.21
N ASP A 104 -14.99 5.25 -10.48
CA ASP A 104 -14.60 4.05 -11.23
C ASP A 104 -15.01 2.78 -10.50
N CYS A 105 -14.84 2.74 -9.17
CA CYS A 105 -15.29 1.62 -8.34
C CYS A 105 -16.80 1.38 -8.47
N VAL A 106 -17.60 2.43 -8.27
CA VAL A 106 -19.07 2.33 -8.39
C VAL A 106 -19.48 1.90 -9.80
N ARG A 107 -18.83 2.45 -10.83
CA ARG A 107 -19.12 2.08 -12.23
C ARG A 107 -18.80 0.61 -12.51
N GLN A 108 -17.66 0.11 -12.04
CA GLN A 108 -17.26 -1.29 -12.19
C GLN A 108 -18.23 -2.22 -11.46
N LEU A 109 -18.62 -1.87 -10.22
CA LEU A 109 -19.59 -2.63 -9.45
C LEU A 109 -20.94 -2.71 -10.18
N ARG A 110 -21.49 -1.59 -10.64
CA ARG A 110 -22.76 -1.58 -11.40
C ARG A 110 -22.68 -2.42 -12.68
N ALA A 111 -21.56 -2.34 -13.40
CA ALA A 111 -21.36 -3.14 -14.62
C ALA A 111 -21.27 -4.64 -14.32
N ALA A 112 -20.65 -5.03 -13.20
CA ALA A 112 -20.58 -6.43 -12.77
C ALA A 112 -21.96 -6.96 -12.35
N GLU A 113 -22.76 -6.14 -11.67
CA GLU A 113 -24.14 -6.48 -11.26
C GLU A 113 -25.03 -6.71 -12.49
N ALA A 114 -25.03 -5.77 -13.44
CA ALA A 114 -25.80 -5.90 -14.68
C ALA A 114 -25.42 -7.13 -15.52
N ALA A 115 -24.18 -7.60 -15.41
CA ALA A 115 -23.69 -8.78 -16.12
C ALA A 115 -23.78 -10.08 -15.30
N GLY A 116 -24.36 -10.05 -14.10
CA GLY A 116 -24.51 -11.22 -13.23
C GLY A 116 -23.18 -11.80 -12.70
N ARG A 117 -22.12 -10.99 -12.63
CA ARG A 117 -20.78 -11.40 -12.16
C ARG A 117 -20.43 -10.87 -10.76
N PHE A 118 -21.43 -10.38 -10.04
CA PHE A 118 -21.32 -9.98 -8.63
C PHE A 118 -21.37 -11.26 -7.78
N ALA A 119 -20.24 -11.98 -7.71
CA ALA A 119 -20.10 -13.16 -6.86
C ALA A 119 -19.51 -12.78 -5.51
#